data_AF-A0A4Y3QHW1-F1
#
_entry.id   AF-A0A4Y3QHW1-F1
#
_cell.length_a   1.000
_cell.length_b   1.000
_cell.length_c   1.000
_cell.angle_alpha   90.00
_cell.angle_beta   90.00
_cell.angle_gamma   90.00
#
_symmetry.space_group_name_H-M   'P 1'
#
loop_
_entity.id
_entity.type
_entity.pdbx_description
1 polymer ?
#
loop_
_entity_poly.entity_id
_entity_poly.type
_entity_poly.pdbx_seq_one_letter_code
_entity_poly.pdbx_strand_id
1 'polypeptide(L)' 'MTTAAEGSNPLRTVLAKIDADVPLKTPLHSNQAHISPRLDRLEAKLAYMADYIAFLEQRIQSLEGRVVS' A
#
# COMPACT_ATOMS: atom_id res chain seq x y z
N MET A 1 28.11 -9.37 2.12
CA MET A 1 27.39 -8.26 1.48
C MET A 1 26.41 -7.68 2.49
N THR A 2 26.78 -6.55 3.09
CA THR A 2 26.03 -5.88 4.16
C THR A 2 24.96 -4.99 3.53
N THR A 3 23.70 -5.44 3.52
CA THR A 3 22.55 -4.59 3.18
C THR A 3 22.27 -3.67 4.36
N ALA A 4 22.69 -2.42 4.19
CA ALA A 4 22.38 -1.34 5.12
C ALA A 4 20.87 -1.05 5.12
N ALA A 5 20.31 -1.01 6.33
CA ALA A 5 19.10 -0.28 6.72
C ALA A 5 17.77 -0.65 6.04
N GLU A 6 17.11 -1.73 6.47
CA GLU A 6 15.64 -1.79 6.40
C GLU A 6 15.05 -1.08 7.64
N GLY A 7 15.15 0.25 7.66
CA GLY A 7 14.14 1.03 8.35
C GLY A 7 12.81 0.70 7.70
N SER A 8 11.92 0.03 8.44
CA SER A 8 10.60 -0.41 7.98
C SER A 8 9.94 0.67 7.11
N ASN A 9 9.83 0.43 5.80
CA ASN A 9 9.12 1.33 4.91
C ASN A 9 7.63 1.30 5.31
N PRO A 10 7.03 2.41 5.77
CA PRO A 10 5.67 2.42 6.30
C PRO A 10 4.64 1.91 5.27
N LEU A 11 4.82 2.27 4.00
CA LEU A 11 3.99 1.76 2.90
C LEU A 11 4.10 0.23 2.79
N ARG A 12 5.33 -0.32 2.85
CA ARG A 12 5.51 -1.78 2.82
C ARG A 12 4.82 -2.48 3.99
N THR A 13 4.89 -1.89 5.18
CA THR A 13 4.22 -2.43 6.37
C THR A 13 2.70 -2.45 6.20
N VAL A 14 2.10 -1.37 5.70
CA VAL A 14 0.65 -1.34 5.48
C VAL A 14 0.22 -2.29 4.38
N LEU A 15 0.95 -2.37 3.27
CA LEU A 15 0.64 -3.33 2.20
C LEU A 15 0.73 -4.78 2.69
N ALA A 16 1.72 -5.11 3.53
CA ALA A 16 1.83 -6.43 4.14
C ALA A 16 0.66 -6.72 5.09
N LYS A 17 0.18 -5.72 5.83
CA LYS A 17 -1.03 -5.86 6.65
C LYS A 17 -2.27 -6.12 5.80
N ILE A 18 -2.48 -5.37 4.71
CA ILE A 18 -3.61 -5.61 3.79
C ILE A 18 -3.54 -7.02 3.18
N ASP A 19 -2.35 -7.51 2.86
CA ASP A 19 -2.16 -8.88 2.38
C ASP A 19 -2.52 -9.95 3.44
N ALA A 20 -2.27 -9.66 4.72
CA ALA A 20 -2.61 -10.53 5.84
C ALA A 20 -4.12 -10.51 6.16
N ASP A 21 -4.76 -9.34 6.09
CA ASP A 21 -6.18 -9.15 6.39
C ASP A 21 -7.09 -9.77 5.30
N VAL A 22 -6.62 -9.82 4.04
CA VAL A 22 -7.36 -10.40 2.91
C VAL A 22 -6.57 -11.53 2.24
N PRO A 23 -6.40 -12.72 2.86
CA PRO A 23 -5.49 -13.76 2.37
C PRO A 23 -5.94 -14.39 1.04
N LEU A 24 -4.97 -14.71 0.17
CA LEU A 24 -5.26 -15.41 -1.09
C LEU A 24 -5.56 -16.88 -0.83
N LYS A 25 -6.63 -17.37 -1.47
CA LYS A 25 -6.91 -18.80 -1.54
C LYS A 25 -6.16 -19.41 -2.72
N THR A 26 -5.43 -20.50 -2.48
CA THR A 26 -4.69 -21.27 -3.49
C THR A 26 -5.16 -22.73 -3.49
N PRO A 27 -5.08 -23.47 -4.63
CA PRO A 27 -4.51 -23.07 -5.93
C PRO A 27 -5.41 -22.11 -6.73
N LEU A 28 -4.81 -21.42 -7.72
CA LEU A 28 -5.51 -20.47 -8.60
C LEU A 28 -6.29 -21.24 -9.69
N HIS A 29 -7.37 -21.90 -9.32
CA HIS A 29 -8.32 -22.39 -10.31
C HIS A 29 -9.25 -21.24 -10.70
N SER A 30 -9.76 -21.24 -11.93
CA SER A 30 -10.70 -20.24 -12.48
C SER A 30 -12.08 -20.31 -11.80
N ASN A 31 -12.12 -20.20 -10.48
CA ASN A 31 -13.31 -20.19 -9.65
C ASN A 31 -13.44 -18.78 -9.04
N GLN A 32 -14.64 -18.21 -9.15
CA GLN A 32 -15.03 -16.92 -8.60
C GLN A 32 -14.60 -16.75 -7.13
N ALA A 33 -14.62 -17.82 -6.34
CA ALA A 33 -14.20 -17.83 -4.94
C ALA A 33 -12.71 -17.49 -4.70
N HIS A 34 -11.86 -17.59 -5.73
CA HIS A 34 -10.45 -17.14 -5.70
C HIS A 34 -10.25 -15.74 -6.26
N ILE A 35 -11.14 -15.30 -7.16
CA ILE A 35 -11.08 -14.00 -7.83
C ILE A 35 -11.56 -12.90 -6.90
N SER A 36 -12.72 -13.06 -6.23
CA SER A 36 -13.27 -12.03 -5.34
C SER A 36 -12.28 -11.59 -4.25
N PRO A 37 -11.63 -12.49 -3.47
CA PRO A 37 -10.66 -12.05 -2.46
C PRO A 37 -9.44 -11.31 -3.03
N ARG A 38 -9.07 -11.57 -4.30
CA ARG A 38 -8.00 -10.83 -4.98
C ARG A 38 -8.43 -9.43 -5.34
N LEU A 39 -9.67 -9.26 -5.82
CA LEU A 39 -10.24 -7.97 -6.13
C LEU A 39 -10.39 -7.13 -4.86
N ASP A 40 -10.96 -7.70 -3.79
CA ASP A 40 -11.11 -7.02 -2.49
C ASP A 40 -9.76 -6.51 -1.96
N ARG A 41 -8.72 -7.34 -2.09
CA ARG A 41 -7.35 -6.98 -1.72
C ARG A 41 -6.79 -5.85 -2.59
N LEU A 42 -6.98 -5.91 -3.91
CA LEU A 42 -6.51 -4.86 -4.82
C LEU A 42 -7.22 -3.54 -4.54
N GLU A 43 -8.53 -3.59 -4.27
CA GLU A 43 -9.33 -2.42 -3.90
C GLU A 43 -8.84 -1.80 -2.59
N ALA A 44 -8.59 -2.60 -1.55
CA ALA A 44 -8.03 -2.11 -0.29
C ALA A 44 -6.65 -1.46 -0.47
N LYS A 45 -5.78 -2.05 -1.30
CA LYS A 45 -4.47 -1.45 -1.62
C LYS A 45 -4.61 -0.15 -2.39
N LEU A 46 -5.52 -0.08 -3.36
CA LEU A 46 -5.78 1.13 -4.15
C LEU A 46 -6.30 2.27 -3.27
N ALA A 47 -7.26 1.98 -2.39
CA ALA A 47 -7.80 2.96 -1.45
C ALA A 47 -6.70 3.56 -0.56
N TYR A 48 -5.87 2.72 0.05
CA TYR A 48 -4.75 3.19 0.87
C TYR A 48 -3.74 4.03 0.06
N MET A 49 -3.42 3.62 -1.17
CA MET A 49 -2.49 4.37 -2.02
C MET A 49 -3.04 5.75 -2.40
N ALA A 50 -4.34 5.87 -2.68
CA ALA A 50 -4.98 7.15 -2.97
C ALA A 50 -4.86 8.12 -1.78
N ASP A 51 -5.18 7.65 -0.57
CA ASP A 51 -5.05 8.45 0.66
C ASP A 51 -3.59 8.86 0.92
N TYR A 52 -2.66 7.94 0.67
CA TYR A 52 -1.24 8.20 0.88
C TYR A 52 -0.69 9.23 -0.12
N ILE A 53 -1.14 9.21 -1.37
CA ILE A 53 -0.79 10.23 -2.37
C ILE A 53 -1.30 11.60 -1.92
N ALA A 54 -2.57 11.70 -1.52
CA ALA A 54 -3.14 12.96 -1.04
C ALA A 54 -2.38 13.53 0.17
N PHE A 55 -1.97 12.66 1.11
CA PHE A 55 -1.11 13.05 2.23
C PHE A 55 0.26 13.59 1.76
N LEU A 56 0.90 12.93 0.80
CA LEU A 56 2.19 13.37 0.27
C LEU A 56 2.07 14.71 -0.47
N GLU A 57 1.01 14.92 -1.25
CA GLU A 57 0.74 16.18 -1.93
C GLU A 57 0.61 17.34 -0.93
N GLN A 58 -0.17 17.17 0.15
CA GLN A 58 -0.30 18.18 1.22
C GLN A 58 1.05 18.47 1.88
N ARG A 59 1.85 17.43 2.12
CA ARG A 59 3.17 17.59 2.73
C ARG A 59 4.14 18.33 1.80
N ILE A 60 4.08 18.06 0.50
CA ILE A 60 4.87 18.79 -0.51
C ILE A 60 4.49 20.27 -0.50
N GLN A 61 3.20 20.59 -0.58
CA GLN A 61 2.71 21.98 -0.54
C GLN A 61 3.19 22.73 0.72
N SER A 62 3.13 22.08 1.89
CA SER A 62 3.63 22.65 3.15
C SER A 62 5.14 22.91 3.12
N LEU A 63 5.92 22.00 2.54
CA LEU A 63 7.36 22.17 2.41
C LEU A 63 7.73 23.27 1.40
N GLU A 64 7.03 23.32 0.26
CA GLU A 64 7.20 24.38 -0.74
C GLU A 64 6.92 25.76 -0.15
N GLY A 65 5.84 25.90 0.62
CA GLY A 65 5.52 27.16 1.30
C GLY A 65 6.61 27.64 2.26
N ARG A 66 7.32 26.72 2.93
CA ARG A 66 8.44 27.04 3.83
C ARG A 66 9.74 27.41 3.10
N VAL A 67 9.91 26.94 1.87
CA VAL A 67 11.11 27.25 1.07
C VAL A 67 10.97 28.62 0.40
N VAL A 68 9.74 29.03 0.07
CA VAL A 68 9.45 30.30 -0.60
C VAL A 68 9.33 31.48 0.39
N SER A 69 9.04 31.22 1.67
CA SER A 69 8.99 32.22 2.75
C SER A 69 10.37 32.55 3.33
#